data_AF-A0A845ZQA2-F1
#
_entry.id   AF-A0A845ZQA2-F1
#
_cell.length_a   1.000
_cell.length_b   1.000
_cell.length_c   1.000
_cell.angle_alpha   90.00
_cell.angle_beta   90.00
_cell.angle_gamma   90.00
#
_symmetry.space_group_name_H-M   'P 1'
#
loop_
_entity.id
_entity.type
_entity.pdbx_description
1 polymer ?
#
loop_
_entity_poly.entity_id
_entity_poly.type
_entity_poly.pdbx_seq_one_letter_code
_entity_poly.pdbx_strand_id
1 'polypeptide(L)'
;MVKTPKSSKQKPSQIISKVISPALRLWLRSQVEEVATLQLSIVGRDRQILTGYIPQVALAANQAVYQGLHLTQIQLEGSNIKLNLGQIIKGKPLRLLEPVPVVGQLLLLEPDLQSSLEAPLLSNALT
;
A
#
# COMPACT_ATOMS: atom_id res chain seq x y z
N MET A 1 -27.38 0.68 -20.39
CA MET A 1 -27.03 -0.64 -19.79
C MET A 1 -25.54 -0.89 -20.00
N VAL A 2 -24.72 -0.52 -19.03
CA VAL A 2 -23.26 -0.76 -19.07
C VAL A 2 -22.98 -2.09 -18.37
N LYS A 3 -22.30 -3.00 -19.08
CA LYS A 3 -22.01 -4.36 -18.62
C LYS A 3 -21.06 -4.31 -17.43
N THR A 4 -21.51 -4.81 -16.29
CA THR A 4 -20.71 -5.08 -15.09
C THR A 4 -19.69 -6.21 -15.38
N PRO A 5 -18.40 -6.06 -15.07
CA PRO A 5 -17.44 -7.14 -15.18
C PRO A 5 -17.71 -8.20 -14.10
N LYS A 6 -17.69 -9.47 -14.50
CA LYS A 6 -17.90 -10.63 -13.63
C LYS A 6 -16.78 -10.72 -12.59
N SER A 7 -17.13 -10.58 -11.31
CA SER A 7 -16.24 -10.85 -10.18
C SER A 7 -16.04 -12.38 -10.05
N SER A 8 -14.88 -12.88 -10.49
CA SER A 8 -14.44 -14.23 -10.14
C SER A 8 -13.95 -14.22 -8.69
N LYS A 9 -14.66 -14.90 -7.79
CA LYS A 9 -14.23 -15.13 -6.40
C LYS A 9 -12.94 -15.98 -6.40
N GLN A 10 -11.78 -15.33 -6.38
CA GLN A 10 -10.49 -16.00 -6.22
C GLN A 10 -10.33 -16.38 -4.74
N LYS A 11 -10.04 -17.66 -4.47
CA LYS A 11 -9.73 -18.13 -3.11
C LYS A 11 -8.45 -17.43 -2.62
N PRO A 12 -8.44 -16.86 -1.40
CA PRO A 12 -7.25 -16.23 -0.85
C PRO A 12 -6.15 -17.27 -0.71
N SER A 13 -4.95 -16.95 -1.19
CA SER A 13 -3.85 -17.90 -1.21
C SER A 13 -3.19 -18.01 0.18
N GLN A 14 -2.61 -19.18 0.49
CA GLN A 14 -2.18 -19.53 1.85
C GLN A 14 -0.92 -18.76 2.28
N ILE A 15 -0.02 -18.45 1.35
CA ILE A 15 1.22 -17.72 1.67
C ILE A 15 0.96 -16.22 1.78
N ILE A 16 0.07 -15.68 0.94
CA ILE A 16 -0.41 -14.30 1.04
C ILE A 16 -0.93 -14.03 2.44
N SER A 17 -1.89 -14.87 2.87
CA SER A 17 -2.56 -14.69 4.15
C SER A 17 -1.64 -14.89 5.36
N LYS A 18 -0.69 -15.84 5.29
CA LYS A 18 0.12 -16.23 6.45
C LYS A 18 1.42 -15.44 6.64
N VAL A 19 2.04 -14.95 5.57
CA VAL A 19 3.40 -14.37 5.65
C VAL A 19 3.44 -12.96 5.08
N ILE A 20 2.92 -12.78 3.87
CA ILE A 20 3.18 -11.56 3.10
C ILE A 20 2.28 -10.42 3.55
N SER A 21 0.99 -10.69 3.80
CA SER A 21 0.07 -9.68 4.32
C SER A 21 0.50 -9.15 5.70
N PRO A 22 0.90 -9.98 6.68
CA PRO A 22 1.45 -9.48 7.95
C PRO A 22 2.74 -8.67 7.78
N ALA A 23 3.70 -9.18 7.00
CA ALA A 23 5.00 -8.52 6.82
C ALA A 23 4.85 -7.16 6.13
N LEU A 24 4.06 -7.09 5.05
CA LEU A 24 3.82 -5.85 4.32
C LEU A 24 3.05 -4.84 5.17
N ARG A 25 2.08 -5.30 5.97
CA ARG A 25 1.37 -4.44 6.93
C ARG A 25 2.33 -3.87 7.98
N LEU A 26 3.22 -4.69 8.53
CA LEU A 26 4.20 -4.24 9.52
C LEU A 26 5.18 -3.22 8.91
N TRP A 27 5.68 -3.49 7.71
CA TRP A 27 6.54 -2.56 6.99
C TRP A 27 5.84 -1.24 6.70
N LEU A 28 4.61 -1.26 6.17
CA LEU A 28 3.83 -0.03 5.94
C LEU A 28 3.57 0.75 7.23
N ARG A 29 3.27 0.05 8.32
CA ARG A 29 3.10 0.68 9.64
C ARG A 29 4.39 1.36 10.12
N SER A 30 5.55 0.83 9.74
CA SER A 30 6.85 1.45 10.07
C SER A 30 7.22 2.63 9.18
N GLN A 31 6.49 2.87 8.07
CA GLN A 31 6.72 4.01 7.18
C GLN A 31 5.93 5.26 7.58
N VAL A 32 4.99 5.12 8.51
CA VAL A 32 4.14 6.22 8.99
C VAL A 32 4.47 6.52 10.45
N GLU A 33 4.38 7.79 10.82
CA GLU A 33 4.57 8.24 12.21
C GLU A 33 3.41 7.71 13.07
N GLU A 34 2.19 7.87 12.56
CA GLU A 34 0.98 7.43 13.22
C GLU A 34 0.00 6.85 12.20
N VAL A 35 -0.84 5.90 12.64
CA VAL A 35 -2.03 5.49 11.89
C VAL A 35 -3.03 4.85 12.85
N ALA A 36 -4.31 5.24 12.80
CA ALA A 36 -5.31 4.60 13.67
C ALA A 36 -5.64 3.19 13.15
N THR A 37 -5.98 3.08 11.87
CA THR A 37 -6.30 1.78 11.24
C THR A 37 -5.61 1.64 9.90
N LEU A 38 -5.08 0.44 9.63
CA LEU A 38 -4.40 0.10 8.37
C LEU A 38 -4.94 -1.24 7.85
N GLN A 39 -5.76 -1.20 6.80
CA GLN A 39 -6.26 -2.39 6.12
C GLN A 39 -5.50 -2.61 4.82
N LEU A 40 -5.04 -3.83 4.63
CA LEU A 40 -4.28 -4.25 3.47
C LEU A 40 -4.93 -5.48 2.86
N SER A 41 -5.16 -5.45 1.55
CA SER A 41 -5.59 -6.60 0.77
C SER A 41 -4.63 -6.80 -0.40
N ILE A 42 -4.32 -8.06 -0.70
CA ILE A 42 -3.40 -8.44 -1.76
C ILE A 42 -4.14 -9.42 -2.67
N VAL A 43 -4.14 -9.14 -3.97
CA VAL A 43 -4.71 -10.02 -4.99
C VAL A 43 -3.56 -10.63 -5.78
N GLY A 44 -3.52 -11.96 -5.82
CA GLY A 44 -2.52 -12.70 -6.57
C GLY A 44 -2.54 -14.18 -6.27
N ARG A 45 -1.80 -14.95 -7.06
CA ARG A 45 -1.57 -16.38 -6.81
C ARG A 45 -0.26 -16.56 -6.04
N ASP A 46 -0.20 -17.57 -5.16
CA ASP A 46 1.01 -17.91 -4.38
C ASP A 46 2.27 -17.95 -5.26
N ARG A 47 2.21 -18.65 -6.39
CA ARG A 47 3.35 -18.76 -7.33
C ARG A 47 3.83 -17.41 -7.85
N GLN A 48 2.91 -16.50 -8.18
CA GLN A 48 3.28 -15.16 -8.68
C GLN A 48 4.08 -14.41 -7.62
N ILE A 49 3.59 -14.45 -6.39
CA ILE A 49 4.19 -13.68 -5.31
C ILE A 49 5.51 -14.30 -4.87
N LEU A 50 5.62 -15.64 -4.79
CA LEU A 50 6.89 -16.31 -4.54
C LEU A 50 7.97 -15.97 -5.58
N THR A 51 7.57 -15.73 -6.84
CA THR A 51 8.50 -15.28 -7.88
C THR A 51 8.85 -13.80 -7.82
N GLY A 52 8.32 -13.03 -6.87
CA GLY A 52 8.56 -11.60 -6.77
C GLY A 52 7.50 -10.72 -7.43
N TYR A 53 6.37 -11.25 -7.86
CA TYR A 53 5.33 -10.49 -8.57
C TYR A 53 4.02 -10.42 -7.78
N ILE A 54 3.60 -9.20 -7.42
CA ILE A 54 2.31 -8.94 -6.78
C ILE A 54 1.42 -8.18 -7.78
N PRO A 55 0.36 -8.80 -8.32
CA PRO A 55 -0.49 -8.17 -9.32
C PRO A 55 -1.16 -6.89 -8.83
N GLN A 56 -1.73 -6.92 -7.63
CA GLN A 56 -2.51 -5.80 -7.09
C GLN A 56 -2.51 -5.83 -5.57
N VAL A 57 -2.42 -4.64 -4.98
CA VAL A 57 -2.52 -4.38 -3.55
C VAL A 57 -3.50 -3.22 -3.36
N ALA A 58 -4.48 -3.39 -2.48
CA ALA A 58 -5.31 -2.27 -2.03
C ALA A 58 -5.05 -1.99 -0.55
N LEU A 59 -4.88 -0.72 -0.23
CA LEU A 59 -4.58 -0.18 1.07
C LEU A 59 -5.66 0.82 1.45
N ALA A 60 -6.20 0.69 2.65
CA ALA A 60 -7.01 1.74 3.28
C ALA A 60 -6.38 2.10 4.62
N ALA A 61 -6.32 3.39 4.93
CA ALA A 61 -5.90 3.85 6.24
C ALA A 61 -6.74 5.04 6.70
N ASN A 62 -6.86 5.16 8.03
CA ASN A 62 -7.53 6.28 8.69
C ASN A 62 -6.58 6.93 9.68
N GLN A 63 -6.64 8.27 9.76
CA GLN A 63 -5.85 9.09 10.68
C GLN A 63 -4.37 8.72 10.59
N ALA A 64 -3.81 8.74 9.38
CA ALA A 64 -2.42 8.40 9.12
C ALA A 64 -1.57 9.67 9.06
N VAL A 65 -0.39 9.65 9.68
CA VAL A 65 0.58 10.74 9.59
C VAL A 65 1.82 10.23 8.85
N TYR A 66 2.15 10.87 7.74
CA TYR A 66 3.27 10.50 6.89
C TYR A 66 4.14 11.72 6.56
N GLN A 67 5.35 11.79 7.13
CA GLN A 67 6.24 12.93 6.97
C GLN A 67 5.56 14.25 7.36
N GLY A 68 4.86 14.25 8.49
CA GLY A 68 4.05 15.38 8.98
C GLY A 68 2.76 15.65 8.19
N LEU A 69 2.45 14.89 7.13
CA LEU A 69 1.19 15.01 6.41
C LEU A 69 0.09 14.23 7.15
N HIS A 70 -0.88 14.93 7.71
CA HIS A 70 -2.03 14.37 8.41
C HIS A 70 -3.14 14.02 7.42
N LEU A 71 -3.44 12.72 7.30
CA LEU A 71 -4.38 12.16 6.34
C LEU A 71 -5.59 11.60 7.08
N THR A 72 -6.76 12.23 6.91
CA THR A 72 -8.00 11.77 7.55
C THR A 72 -8.34 10.35 7.11
N GLN A 73 -8.40 10.13 5.80
CA GLN A 73 -8.63 8.82 5.20
C GLN A 73 -7.93 8.74 3.85
N ILE A 74 -7.32 7.59 3.59
CA ILE A 74 -6.68 7.30 2.30
C ILE A 74 -7.10 5.92 1.81
N GLN A 75 -7.34 5.83 0.50
CA GLN A 75 -7.55 4.57 -0.22
C GLN A 75 -6.61 4.54 -1.41
N LEU A 76 -5.67 3.60 -1.41
CA LEU A 76 -4.68 3.43 -2.47
C LEU A 76 -4.80 2.06 -3.11
N GLU A 77 -4.57 2.00 -4.41
CA GLU A 77 -4.42 0.77 -5.17
C GLU A 77 -3.09 0.81 -5.93
N GLY A 78 -2.22 -0.15 -5.63
CA GLY A 78 -0.98 -0.38 -6.34
C GLY A 78 -1.11 -1.58 -7.25
N SER A 79 -0.55 -1.51 -8.46
CA SER A 79 -0.57 -2.62 -9.41
C SER A 79 0.83 -2.95 -9.93
N ASN A 80 0.98 -4.16 -10.49
CA ASN A 80 2.20 -4.60 -11.17
C ASN A 80 3.49 -4.45 -10.32
N ILE A 81 3.42 -4.81 -9.04
CA ILE A 81 4.53 -4.64 -8.11
C ILE A 81 5.55 -5.77 -8.30
N LYS A 82 6.81 -5.39 -8.57
CA LYS A 82 7.92 -6.33 -8.75
C LYS A 82 8.94 -6.17 -7.63
N LEU A 83 9.27 -7.29 -6.99
CA LEU A 83 10.12 -7.40 -5.81
C LEU A 83 11.22 -8.44 -6.05
N ASN A 84 12.38 -8.24 -5.43
CA ASN A 84 13.49 -9.19 -5.50
C ASN A 84 13.34 -10.40 -4.54
N LEU A 85 12.13 -10.96 -4.36
CA LEU A 85 11.84 -11.98 -3.34
C LEU A 85 12.74 -13.23 -3.43
N GLY A 86 13.05 -13.69 -4.65
CA GLY A 86 13.99 -14.82 -4.83
C GLY A 86 15.42 -14.53 -4.36
N GLN A 87 15.81 -13.26 -4.24
CA GLN A 87 17.12 -12.85 -3.73
C GLN A 87 17.15 -12.69 -2.21
N ILE A 88 15.99 -12.56 -1.55
CA ILE A 88 15.91 -12.49 -0.09
C ILE A 88 16.34 -13.79 0.55
N ILE A 89 15.99 -14.92 -0.07
CA ILE A 89 16.46 -16.25 0.35
C ILE A 89 18.01 -16.32 0.35
N LYS A 90 18.68 -15.46 -0.44
CA LYS A 90 20.14 -15.34 -0.52
C LYS A 90 20.70 -14.24 0.41
N GLY A 91 19.92 -13.76 1.38
CA GLY A 91 20.32 -12.74 2.35
C GLY A 91 20.32 -11.31 1.83
N LYS A 92 19.80 -11.04 0.62
CA LYS A 92 19.68 -9.67 0.11
C LYS A 92 18.45 -8.98 0.71
N PRO A 93 18.51 -7.66 0.98
CA PRO A 93 17.36 -6.92 1.48
C PRO A 93 16.23 -6.87 0.44
N LEU A 94 14.98 -6.76 0.91
CA LEU A 94 13.81 -6.53 0.07
C LEU A 94 13.95 -5.20 -0.67
N ARG A 95 13.71 -5.21 -1.98
CA ARG A 95 13.73 -4.04 -2.85
C ARG A 95 12.63 -4.12 -3.89
N LEU A 96 12.06 -2.96 -4.19
CA LEU A 96 11.29 -2.73 -5.41
C LEU A 96 12.25 -2.81 -6.60
N LEU A 97 11.88 -3.60 -7.60
CA LEU A 97 12.64 -3.73 -8.85
C LEU A 97 12.27 -2.61 -9.83
N GLU A 98 11.05 -2.11 -9.73
CA GLU A 98 10.49 -1.05 -10.57
C GLU A 98 9.61 -0.13 -9.70
N PRO A 99 9.42 1.16 -10.08
CA PRO A 99 8.45 2.03 -9.42
C PRO A 99 7.05 1.41 -9.42
N VAL A 100 6.31 1.60 -8.33
CA VAL A 100 4.95 1.09 -8.22
C VAL A 100 3.97 2.12 -8.76
N PRO A 101 3.20 1.82 -9.82
CA PRO A 101 2.07 2.66 -10.20
C PRO A 101 0.98 2.56 -9.13
N VAL A 102 0.65 3.71 -8.54
CA VAL A 102 -0.37 3.85 -7.50
C VAL A 102 -1.45 4.81 -7.97
N VAL A 103 -2.70 4.42 -7.77
CA VAL A 103 -3.88 5.29 -7.91
C VAL A 103 -4.62 5.33 -6.58
N GLY A 104 -5.36 6.40 -6.32
CA GLY A 104 -6.07 6.46 -5.05
C GLY A 104 -6.89 7.71 -4.84
N GLN A 105 -7.56 7.71 -3.69
CA GLN A 105 -8.36 8.81 -3.20
C GLN A 105 -7.89 9.17 -1.81
N LEU A 106 -7.99 10.46 -1.52
CA LEU A 106 -7.58 11.04 -0.26
C LEU A 106 -8.67 11.98 0.24
N LEU A 107 -8.99 11.87 1.51
CA LEU A 107 -9.83 12.81 2.24
C LEU A 107 -8.95 13.50 3.29
N LEU A 108 -8.93 14.83 3.22
CA LEU A 108 -8.39 15.70 4.27
C LEU A 108 -9.54 16.57 4.78
N LEU A 109 -9.74 16.55 6.10
CA LEU A 109 -10.56 17.55 6.78
C LEU A 109 -9.70 18.77 7.10
N GLU A 110 -10.37 19.91 7.33
CA GLU A 110 -9.72 21.18 7.67
C GLU A 110 -8.65 21.08 8.78
N PRO A 111 -8.90 20.46 9.96
CA PRO A 111 -7.88 20.38 11.01
C PRO A 111 -6.64 19.57 10.60
N ASP A 112 -6.84 18.51 9.81
CA ASP A 112 -5.75 17.67 9.31
C ASP A 112 -4.94 18.42 8.23
N LEU A 113 -5.63 19.18 7.36
CA LEU A 113 -4.96 20.04 6.38
C LEU A 113 -4.15 21.14 7.05
N GLN A 114 -4.72 21.82 8.05
CA GLN A 114 -4.04 22.86 8.81
C GLN A 114 -2.78 22.32 9.49
N SER A 115 -2.88 21.14 10.11
CA SER A 115 -1.73 20.47 10.74
C SER A 115 -0.67 20.03 9.73
N SER A 116 -1.05 19.88 8.46
CA SER A 116 -0.16 19.47 7.37
C SER A 116 0.55 20.62 6.66
N LEU A 117 0.22 21.89 6.94
CA LEU A 117 0.78 23.03 6.22
C LEU A 117 2.31 23.13 6.35
N GLU A 118 2.84 22.72 7.50
CA GLU A 118 4.28 22.69 7.76
C GLU A 118 4.95 21.40 7.26
N ALA A 119 4.19 20.42 6.79
CA ALA A 119 4.73 19.18 6.27
C ALA A 119 5.63 19.46 5.06
N PRO A 120 6.85 18.89 5.00
CA PRO A 120 7.76 19.08 3.87
C PRO A 120 7.13 18.74 2.51
N LEU A 121 6.24 17.73 2.48
CA LEU A 121 5.56 17.32 1.25
C LEU A 121 4.57 18.37 0.74
N LEU A 122 3.82 19.01 1.64
CA LEU A 122 2.78 19.97 1.27
C LEU A 122 3.37 21.36 1.02
N SER A 123 4.34 21.78 1.84
CA SER A 123 5.05 23.05 1.66
C SER A 123 5.75 23.14 0.30
N ASN A 124 6.40 22.06 -0.15
CA ASN A 124 7.02 22.01 -1.49
C ASN A 124 6.02 21.97 -2.65
N ALA A 125 4.76 21.58 -2.41
CA ALA A 125 3.74 21.49 -3.47
C ALA A 125 2.98 22.80 -3.69
N LEU A 126 3.06 23.73 -2.74
CA LEU A 126 2.36 25.03 -2.76
C LEU A 126 3.23 26.19 -3.25
N THR A 127 4.52 25.96 -3.53
CA THR A 127 5.50 26.94 -4.02
C THR A 127 5.97 26.59 -5.43
#